data_AF-A0A847XRX3-F1
#
_entry.id   AF-A0A847XRX3-F1
#
_cell.length_a   1.000
_cell.length_b   1.000
_cell.length_c   1.000
_cell.angle_alpha   90.00
_cell.angle_beta   90.00
_cell.angle_gamma   90.00
#
_symmetry.space_group_name_H-M   'P 1'
#
loop_
_entity.id
_entity.type
_entity.pdbx_description
1 polymer ?
#
loop_
_entity_poly.entity_id
_entity_poly.type
_entity_poly.pdbx_seq_one_letter_code
_entity_poly.pdbx_strand_id
1 'polypeptide(L)'
;MDYKFINTGYLDAVAGEDNNILSEIIDIFKEQMPQMLQEMKELFAEKDYYSLGLLAHKAKSSIAIMGMDDLAALLKTFEIEAKEGEHTEKYEYYINRFEKDTAEAILELDDLISKRLKQK
;
A
#
# COMPACT_ATOMS: atom_id res chain seq x y z
N MET A 1 10.22 -7.04 -16.60
CA MET A 1 8.95 -6.98 -15.86
C MET A 1 8.16 -5.81 -16.40
N ASP A 2 6.87 -6.01 -16.55
CA ASP A 2 5.91 -4.95 -16.85
C ASP A 2 5.35 -4.50 -15.49
N TYR A 3 5.51 -3.22 -15.14
CA TYR A 3 5.10 -2.69 -13.83
C TYR A 3 3.66 -2.19 -13.92
N LYS A 4 2.76 -2.81 -13.14
CA LYS A 4 1.32 -2.60 -13.19
C LYS A 4 0.77 -1.95 -11.93
N PHE A 5 1.42 -2.15 -10.80
CA PHE A 5 0.96 -1.63 -9.51
C PHE A 5 1.72 -0.38 -9.10
N ILE A 6 3.02 -0.33 -9.39
CA ILE A 6 3.88 0.80 -9.00
C ILE A 6 4.11 1.79 -10.14
N ASN A 7 4.36 3.05 -9.78
CA ASN A 7 4.77 4.08 -10.74
C ASN A 7 6.25 4.44 -10.55
N THR A 8 7.10 3.91 -11.44
CA THR A 8 8.55 4.15 -11.37
C THR A 8 8.94 5.61 -11.53
N GLY A 9 8.27 6.37 -12.40
CA GLY A 9 8.54 7.80 -12.58
C GLY A 9 8.14 8.63 -11.36
N TYR A 10 7.07 8.25 -10.67
CA TYR A 10 6.68 8.87 -9.42
C TYR A 10 7.67 8.56 -8.29
N LEU A 11 8.09 7.30 -8.19
CA LEU A 11 9.15 6.88 -7.25
C LEU A 11 10.45 7.65 -7.47
N ASP A 12 10.83 7.90 -8.73
CA ASP A 12 11.98 8.74 -9.07
C ASP A 12 11.81 10.19 -8.63
N ALA A 13 10.61 10.75 -8.82
CA ALA A 13 10.30 12.11 -8.38
C ALA A 13 10.35 12.25 -6.84
N VAL A 14 9.96 11.19 -6.11
CA VAL A 14 10.02 11.16 -4.64
C VAL A 14 11.46 10.96 -4.14
N ALA A 15 12.21 10.03 -4.75
CA ALA A 15 13.56 9.68 -4.31
C ALA A 15 14.67 10.60 -4.88
N GLY A 16 14.37 11.45 -5.86
CA GLY A 16 15.32 12.39 -6.46
C GLY A 16 16.47 11.72 -7.21
N GLU A 17 16.18 10.66 -7.98
CA GLU A 17 17.17 9.80 -8.67
C GLU A 17 18.21 9.11 -7.77
N ASP A 18 18.06 9.20 -6.44
CA ASP A 18 18.93 8.54 -5.48
C ASP A 18 18.44 7.12 -5.15
N ASN A 19 19.21 6.13 -5.61
CA ASN A 19 18.90 4.73 -5.38
C ASN A 19 19.00 4.31 -3.90
N ASN A 20 19.75 5.02 -3.06
CA ASN A 20 19.79 4.75 -1.62
C ASN A 20 18.48 5.19 -0.97
N ILE A 21 18.01 6.41 -1.28
CA ILE A 21 16.72 6.92 -0.79
C ILE A 21 15.58 6.03 -1.28
N LEU A 22 15.60 5.63 -2.55
CA LEU A 22 14.62 4.71 -3.10
C LEU A 22 14.59 3.37 -2.35
N SER A 23 15.76 2.82 -2.01
CA SER A 23 15.86 1.58 -1.22
C SER A 23 15.24 1.76 0.16
N GLU A 24 15.59 2.83 0.87
CA GLU A 24 15.04 3.11 2.21
C GLU A 24 13.51 3.23 2.18
N ILE A 25 12.97 3.95 1.20
CA ILE A 25 11.51 4.10 1.03
C ILE A 25 10.84 2.73 0.81
N ILE A 26 11.43 1.89 -0.06
CA ILE A 26 10.89 0.56 -0.37
C ILE A 26 11.00 -0.38 0.82
N ASP A 27 12.09 -0.33 1.57
CA ASP A 27 12.28 -1.16 2.77
C ASP A 27 11.26 -0.78 3.85
N ILE A 28 11.05 0.51 4.11
CA ILE A 28 9.99 0.99 5.01
C ILE A 28 8.61 0.50 4.55
N PHE A 29 8.32 0.59 3.25
CA PHE A 29 7.05 0.12 2.69
C PHE A 29 6.85 -1.39 2.95
N LYS A 30 7.87 -2.20 2.65
CA LYS A 30 7.85 -3.66 2.83
C LYS A 30 7.68 -4.08 4.29
N GLU A 31 8.25 -3.32 5.23
CA GLU A 31 8.07 -3.59 6.65
C GLU A 31 6.67 -3.23 7.14
N GLN A 32 6.10 -2.13 6.63
CA GLN A 32 4.80 -1.62 7.08
C GLN A 32 3.61 -2.41 6.54
N MET A 33 3.61 -2.82 5.26
CA MET A 33 2.40 -3.41 4.65
C MET A 33 1.89 -4.67 5.39
N PRO A 34 2.73 -5.64 5.78
CA PRO A 34 2.28 -6.81 6.54
C PRO A 34 1.71 -6.45 7.92
N GLN A 35 2.31 -5.47 8.60
CA GLN A 35 1.84 -5.01 9.93
C GLN A 35 0.45 -4.37 9.82
N MET A 36 0.28 -3.50 8.83
CA MET A 36 -1.01 -2.84 8.58
C MET A 36 -2.08 -3.83 8.15
N LEU A 37 -1.72 -4.84 7.33
CA LEU A 37 -2.66 -5.89 6.95
C LEU A 37 -3.14 -6.69 8.16
N GLN A 38 -2.22 -7.07 9.05
CA GLN A 38 -2.55 -7.79 10.26
C GLN A 38 -3.48 -6.96 11.16
N GLU A 39 -3.16 -5.69 11.38
CA GLU A 39 -3.98 -4.76 12.16
C GLU A 39 -5.37 -4.54 11.52
N MET A 40 -5.46 -4.45 10.19
CA MET A 40 -6.75 -4.39 9.48
C MET A 40 -7.62 -5.62 9.76
N LYS A 41 -7.02 -6.82 9.72
CA LYS A 41 -7.72 -8.08 9.97
C LYS A 41 -8.21 -8.17 11.42
N GLU A 42 -7.41 -7.72 12.38
CA GLU A 42 -7.75 -7.66 13.81
C GLU A 42 -8.93 -6.70 14.05
N LEU A 43 -8.81 -5.44 13.61
CA LEU A 43 -9.87 -4.44 13.76
C LEU A 43 -11.18 -4.87 13.10
N PHE A 44 -11.10 -5.52 11.94
CA PHE A 44 -12.28 -6.07 11.27
C PHE A 44 -12.94 -7.19 12.08
N ALA A 45 -12.16 -8.10 12.66
CA ALA A 45 -12.67 -9.19 13.50
C ALA A 45 -13.33 -8.67 14.80
N GLU A 46 -12.76 -7.60 15.38
CA GLU A 46 -13.29 -6.93 16.56
C GLU A 46 -14.49 -6.01 16.26
N LYS A 47 -14.77 -5.77 14.97
CA LYS A 47 -15.78 -4.81 14.48
C LYS A 47 -15.50 -3.36 14.92
N ASP A 48 -14.23 -3.02 15.15
CA ASP A 48 -13.80 -1.64 15.38
C ASP A 48 -13.61 -0.92 14.05
N TYR A 49 -14.74 -0.62 13.39
CA TYR A 49 -14.75 -0.05 12.04
C TYR A 49 -14.21 1.39 11.99
N TYR A 50 -14.37 2.16 13.06
CA TYR A 50 -13.84 3.52 13.10
C TYR A 50 -12.31 3.50 13.08
N SER A 51 -11.68 2.68 13.93
CA SER A 51 -10.23 2.49 13.92
C SER A 51 -9.76 1.86 12.60
N LEU A 52 -10.51 0.93 12.03
CA LEU A 52 -10.23 0.33 10.72
C LEU A 52 -10.19 1.40 9.62
N GLY A 53 -11.13 2.35 9.63
CA GLY A 53 -11.15 3.47 8.69
C GLY A 53 -9.98 4.45 8.90
N LEU A 54 -9.53 4.68 10.14
CA LEU A 54 -8.31 5.44 10.42
C LEU A 54 -7.05 4.73 9.90
N LEU A 55 -6.99 3.41 10.04
CA LEU A 55 -5.90 2.61 9.51
C LEU A 55 -5.87 2.62 7.97
N ALA A 56 -7.04 2.51 7.32
CA ALA A 56 -7.18 2.64 5.86
C ALA A 56 -6.69 4.01 5.37
N HIS A 57 -6.98 5.10 6.09
CA HIS A 57 -6.44 6.43 5.80
C HIS A 57 -4.91 6.46 5.82
N LYS A 58 -4.30 5.86 6.85
CA LYS A 58 -2.85 5.79 7.00
C LYS A 58 -2.24 4.97 5.86
N ALA A 59 -2.82 3.81 5.55
CA ALA A 59 -2.36 2.92 4.50
C ALA A 59 -2.39 3.58 3.13
N LYS A 60 -3.46 4.32 2.83
CA LYS A 60 -3.63 5.11 1.60
C LYS A 60 -2.44 6.03 1.32
N SER A 61 -1.95 6.74 2.32
CA SER A 61 -0.79 7.63 2.15
C SER A 61 0.47 6.83 1.80
N SER A 62 0.73 5.72 2.48
CA SER A 62 1.91 4.88 2.21
C SER A 62 1.89 4.28 0.79
N ILE A 63 0.74 3.79 0.32
CA ILE A 63 0.64 3.21 -1.04
C ILE A 63 0.67 4.27 -2.15
N ALA A 64 0.18 5.48 -1.88
CA ALA A 64 0.25 6.58 -2.84
C ALA A 64 1.71 7.00 -3.12
N ILE A 65 2.61 6.87 -2.14
CA ILE A 65 4.05 7.11 -2.33
C ILE A 65 4.64 6.14 -3.37
N MET A 66 4.13 4.91 -3.45
CA MET A 66 4.53 3.92 -4.47
C MET A 66 3.87 4.16 -5.85
N GLY A 67 2.99 5.17 -5.96
CA GLY A 67 2.20 5.44 -7.16
C GLY A 67 1.06 4.44 -7.41
N MET A 68 0.58 3.77 -6.37
CA MET A 68 -0.52 2.79 -6.46
C MET A 68 -1.90 3.47 -6.44
N ASP A 69 -2.18 4.31 -7.45
CA ASP A 69 -3.34 5.22 -7.45
C ASP A 69 -4.68 4.50 -7.34
N ASP A 70 -4.84 3.36 -8.01
CA ASP A 70 -6.09 2.57 -7.98
C ASP A 70 -6.37 2.03 -6.56
N LEU A 71 -5.35 1.52 -5.88
CA LEU A 71 -5.50 1.03 -4.51
C LEU A 71 -5.68 2.21 -3.53
N ALA A 72 -5.03 3.36 -3.77
CA ALA A 72 -5.23 4.57 -2.98
C ALA A 72 -6.67 5.08 -3.06
N ALA A 73 -7.27 5.04 -4.25
CA ALA A 73 -8.68 5.37 -4.44
C ALA A 73 -9.60 4.39 -3.69
N LEU A 74 -9.31 3.09 -3.75
CA LEU A 74 -10.06 2.07 -3.02
C LEU A 74 -9.98 2.29 -1.49
N LEU A 75 -8.78 2.54 -0.96
CA LEU A 75 -8.59 2.79 0.47
C LEU A 75 -9.26 4.08 0.94
N LYS A 76 -9.41 5.07 0.08
CA LYS A 76 -10.22 6.26 0.37
C LYS A 76 -11.70 5.90 0.53
N THR A 77 -12.24 5.05 -0.35
CA THR A 77 -13.62 4.56 -0.20
C THR A 77 -13.76 3.73 1.08
N PHE A 78 -12.83 2.82 1.33
CA PHE A 78 -12.83 1.99 2.54
C PHE A 78 -12.76 2.86 3.81
N GLU A 79 -11.89 3.88 3.85
CA GLU A 79 -11.79 4.84 4.94
C GLU A 79 -13.14 5.47 5.28
N ILE A 80 -13.86 5.97 4.26
CA ILE A 80 -15.14 6.68 4.45
C ILE A 80 -16.21 5.70 4.93
N GLU A 81 -16.40 4.61 4.19
CA GLU A 81 -17.41 3.59 4.51
C GLU A 81 -17.18 3.00 5.92
N ALA A 82 -15.93 2.71 6.30
CA ALA A 82 -15.59 2.17 7.62
C ALA A 82 -15.82 3.17 8.77
N LYS A 83 -15.48 4.45 8.59
CA LYS A 83 -15.74 5.49 9.61
C LYS A 83 -17.23 5.75 9.82
N GLU A 84 -18.02 5.61 8.77
CA GLU A 84 -19.48 5.78 8.81
C GLU A 84 -20.22 4.50 9.23
N GLY A 85 -19.54 3.35 9.24
CA GLY A 85 -20.12 2.05 9.55
C GLY A 85 -21.05 1.51 8.46
N GLU A 86 -20.88 1.98 7.23
CA GLU A 86 -21.69 1.60 6.06
C GLU A 86 -21.01 0.52 5.23
N HIS A 87 -21.79 -0.26 4.48
CA HIS A 87 -21.29 -1.24 3.51
C HIS A 87 -20.31 -2.27 4.11
N THR A 88 -20.52 -2.67 5.36
CA THR A 88 -19.65 -3.61 6.10
C THR A 88 -19.39 -4.93 5.36
N GLU A 89 -20.32 -5.35 4.49
CA GLU A 89 -20.19 -6.52 3.62
C GLU A 89 -19.04 -6.42 2.60
N LYS A 90 -18.52 -5.21 2.34
CA LYS A 90 -17.40 -4.96 1.43
C LYS A 90 -16.04 -4.94 2.11
N TYR A 91 -15.97 -4.85 3.43
CA TYR A 91 -14.69 -4.60 4.13
C TYR A 91 -13.69 -5.73 3.91
N GLU A 92 -14.15 -6.97 3.94
CA GLU A 92 -13.32 -8.14 3.61
C GLU A 92 -12.74 -8.04 2.18
N TYR A 93 -13.54 -7.58 1.21
CA TYR A 93 -13.05 -7.34 -0.14
C TYR A 93 -11.95 -6.27 -0.19
N TYR A 94 -12.10 -5.17 0.55
CA TYR A 94 -11.07 -4.13 0.61
C TYR A 94 -9.77 -4.63 1.22
N ILE A 95 -9.84 -5.37 2.32
CA ILE A 95 -8.69 -5.96 3.00
C ILE A 95 -7.97 -6.96 2.08
N ASN A 96 -8.73 -7.83 1.41
CA ASN A 96 -8.16 -8.80 0.46
C ASN A 96 -7.52 -8.11 -0.75
N ARG A 97 -8.11 -7.00 -1.22
CA ARG A 97 -7.55 -6.21 -2.32
C ARG A 97 -6.25 -5.54 -1.90
N PHE A 98 -6.21 -4.99 -0.68
CA PHE A 98 -4.98 -4.44 -0.08
C PHE A 98 -3.88 -5.50 0.03
N GLU A 99 -4.18 -6.68 0.59
CA GLU A 99 -3.23 -7.80 0.72
C GLU A 99 -2.63 -8.20 -0.63
N LYS A 100 -3.49 -8.41 -1.63
CA LYS A 100 -3.05 -8.85 -2.95
C LYS A 100 -2.20 -7.79 -3.65
N ASP A 101 -2.70 -6.56 -3.72
CA ASP A 101 -2.05 -5.51 -4.52
C ASP A 101 -0.73 -5.05 -3.90
N THR A 102 -0.64 -5.02 -2.57
CA THR A 102 0.63 -4.72 -1.89
C THR A 102 1.66 -5.84 -2.05
N ALA A 103 1.24 -7.11 -2.05
CA ALA A 103 2.15 -8.23 -2.32
C ALA A 103 2.72 -8.17 -3.75
N GLU A 104 1.88 -7.91 -4.76
CA GLU A 104 2.33 -7.76 -6.14
C GLU A 104 3.23 -6.52 -6.32
N ALA A 105 2.89 -5.40 -5.68
CA ALA A 105 3.73 -4.21 -5.69
C ALA A 105 5.13 -4.48 -5.09
N ILE A 106 5.22 -5.24 -4.00
CA ILE A 106 6.51 -5.61 -3.40
C ILE A 106 7.38 -6.41 -4.40
N LEU A 107 6.79 -7.31 -5.17
CA LEU A 107 7.52 -8.05 -6.22
C LEU A 107 8.05 -7.11 -7.32
N GLU A 108 7.24 -6.12 -7.71
CA GLU A 108 7.66 -5.10 -8.69
C GLU A 108 8.79 -4.21 -8.14
N LEU A 109 8.71 -3.80 -6.88
CA LEU A 109 9.72 -2.98 -6.21
C LEU A 109 11.05 -3.74 -6.06
N ASP A 110 11.01 -5.03 -5.71
CA ASP A 110 12.19 -5.88 -5.59
C ASP A 110 12.90 -6.06 -6.95
N ASP A 111 12.14 -6.26 -8.04
CA ASP A 111 12.70 -6.31 -9.40
C ASP A 111 13.29 -4.96 -9.82
N LEU A 112 12.62 -3.84 -9.49
CA LEU A 112 13.09 -2.49 -9.78
C LEU A 112 14.45 -2.21 -9.12
N ILE A 113 14.56 -2.37 -7.80
CA ILE A 113 15.82 -2.15 -7.07
C ILE A 113 16.91 -3.08 -7.59
N SER A 114 16.59 -4.36 -7.77
CA SER A 114 17.55 -5.36 -8.25
C SER A 114 18.16 -4.97 -9.60
N LYS A 115 17.38 -4.41 -10.51
CA LYS A 115 17.88 -3.94 -11.81
C LYS A 115 18.73 -2.68 -11.69
N ARG A 116 18.38 -1.75 -10.80
CA ARG A 116 19.13 -0.50 -10.62
C ARG A 116 20.48 -0.74 -9.96
N LEU A 117 20.55 -1.65 -8.99
CA LEU A 117 21.80 -2.02 -8.33
C LEU A 117 22.75 -2.83 -9.22
N LYS A 118 22.22 -3.63 -10.17
CA LYS A 118 23.02 -4.36 -11.17
C LYS A 118 23.56 -3.48 -12.31
N GLN A 119 23.06 -2.24 -12.44
CA GLN A 119 23.49 -1.28 -13.46
C GLN A 119 24.57 -0.30 -12.97
N LYS A 120 25.02 -0.42 -11.70
CA LYS A 120 26.25 0.21 -11.20
C LYS A 120 27.47 -0.65 -11.53
#